data_AF-A0A370FQE7-F1
#
_entry.id   AF-A0A370FQE7-F1
#
_cell.length_a   1.000
_cell.length_b   1.000
_cell.length_c   1.000
_cell.angle_alpha   90.00
_cell.angle_beta   90.00
_cell.angle_gamma   90.00
#
_symmetry.space_group_name_H-M   'P 1'
#
loop_
_entity.id
_entity.type
_entity.pdbx_description
1 polymer ?
#
loop_
_entity_poly.entity_id
_entity_poly.type
_entity_poly.pdbx_seq_one_letter_code
_entity_poly.pdbx_strand_id
1 'polypeptide(L)'
;MTTHPAPPRGVNTTVTTTATDVTGLQRSLEGWIRDRLATPTARISDLRKPSESGMSSISVLFTVEWDLDGSRQRADLVARLAPEPTALPVFPGYDLERQAAVMRTVADHSTVPVPRVRWIESSPAVLGRPFVVMDRVDGVVPVDNPPYVFGGWLHEATTAQLDVVQHGSVDVLAGIHSIPDPRSLLPELGVGTADDALRRHVDGERAYYEWTRQDDGLRIPLLERGFDWLEENWPSSPSEPVLCWGDSRIGNIMYRDFAPAAVLDWELATLAPRELDVGWFVFFHRMYQDMAEQFGRPGLPGFLQRADVVAHYENTTGVELRDLDFYLGYAAIRHGIIMSRIKRRSIHFGDSPAPDDPDEYVLHHRMLRRLIENEYSWETM
;
A
#
# COMPACT_ATOMS: atom_id res chain seq x y z
N MET A 1 38.51 26.48 25.07
CA MET A 1 38.20 27.09 23.75
C MET A 1 38.74 26.16 22.68
N THR A 2 37.91 25.21 22.26
CA THR A 2 38.23 24.24 21.21
C THR A 2 37.00 24.18 20.32
N THR A 3 37.12 24.83 19.17
CA THR A 3 36.08 24.96 18.15
C THR A 3 35.90 23.63 17.43
N HIS A 4 34.74 23.02 17.56
CA HIS A 4 34.34 21.90 16.70
C HIS A 4 34.04 22.43 15.29
N PRO A 5 34.54 21.77 14.22
CA PRO A 5 34.21 22.17 12.86
C PRO A 5 32.74 21.83 12.55
N ALA A 6 32.08 22.71 11.82
CA ALA A 6 30.70 22.53 11.36
C ALA A 6 30.56 21.27 10.48
N PRO A 7 29.42 20.55 10.53
CA PRO A 7 29.18 19.42 9.65
C PRO A 7 29.14 19.87 8.18
N PRO A 8 29.59 19.03 7.24
CA PRO A 8 29.54 19.35 5.82
C PRO A 8 28.08 19.50 5.37
N ARG A 9 27.81 20.57 4.60
CA ARG A 9 26.52 20.81 3.96
C ARG A 9 26.14 19.60 3.11
N GLY A 10 24.94 19.07 3.37
CA GLY A 10 24.40 17.91 2.67
C GLY A 10 24.45 18.10 1.16
N VAL A 11 25.05 17.12 0.48
CA VAL A 11 24.88 16.95 -0.95
C VAL A 11 23.43 16.51 -1.14
N ASN A 12 22.62 17.36 -1.76
CA ASN A 12 21.32 16.97 -2.29
C ASN A 12 21.55 15.92 -3.39
N THR A 13 21.58 14.64 -3.03
CA THR A 13 21.48 13.55 -4.00
C THR A 13 20.02 13.39 -4.41
N THR A 14 19.53 14.34 -5.20
CA THR A 14 18.43 14.05 -6.13
C THR A 14 18.95 12.92 -7.02
N VAL A 15 18.40 11.72 -6.88
CA VAL A 15 18.80 10.53 -7.66
C VAL A 15 18.43 10.79 -9.11
N THR A 16 19.35 11.44 -9.81
CA THR A 16 19.25 11.66 -11.25
C THR A 16 19.77 10.39 -11.89
N THR A 17 18.86 9.52 -12.31
CA THR A 17 19.22 8.29 -13.03
C THR A 17 19.83 8.70 -14.38
N THR A 18 21.13 8.51 -14.56
CA THR A 18 21.79 8.80 -15.85
C THR A 18 21.40 7.75 -16.89
N ALA A 19 21.46 8.09 -18.18
CA ALA A 19 21.23 7.13 -19.28
C ALA A 19 22.15 5.89 -19.22
N THR A 20 23.32 6.05 -18.59
CA THR A 20 24.28 4.98 -18.33
C THR A 20 23.74 3.92 -17.35
N ASP A 21 22.94 4.30 -16.35
CA ASP A 21 22.34 3.39 -15.36
C ASP A 21 21.26 2.50 -15.99
N VAL A 22 20.42 3.08 -16.84
CA VAL A 22 19.34 2.37 -17.56
C VAL A 22 19.91 1.29 -18.49
N THR A 23 20.99 1.60 -19.21
CA THR A 23 21.66 0.65 -20.11
C THR A 23 22.29 -0.52 -19.35
N GLY A 24 22.88 -0.26 -18.19
CA GLY A 24 23.45 -1.30 -17.32
C GLY A 24 22.36 -2.23 -16.78
N LEU A 25 21.28 -1.64 -16.24
CA LEU A 25 20.10 -2.35 -15.76
C LEU A 25 19.49 -3.26 -16.84
N GLN A 26 19.30 -2.74 -18.06
CA GLN A 26 18.77 -3.51 -19.18
C GLN A 26 19.63 -4.74 -19.49
N ARG A 27 20.96 -4.58 -19.51
CA ARG A 27 21.88 -5.69 -19.83
C ARG A 27 21.83 -6.79 -18.78
N SER A 28 21.86 -6.43 -17.49
CA SER A 28 21.77 -7.41 -16.39
C SER A 28 20.44 -8.16 -16.41
N LEU A 29 19.34 -7.43 -16.58
CA LEU A 29 18.01 -8.03 -16.62
C LEU A 29 17.83 -8.92 -17.85
N GLU A 30 18.34 -8.52 -19.02
CA GLU A 30 18.25 -9.32 -20.25
C GLU A 30 19.03 -10.63 -20.15
N GLY A 31 20.23 -10.60 -19.57
CA GLY A 31 20.99 -11.83 -19.29
C GLY A 31 20.21 -12.78 -18.38
N TRP A 32 19.68 -12.26 -17.28
CA TRP A 32 18.88 -13.04 -16.34
C TRP A 32 17.59 -13.61 -16.98
N ILE A 33 16.89 -12.84 -17.83
CA ILE A 33 15.67 -13.32 -18.52
C ILE A 33 16.00 -14.45 -19.51
N ARG A 34 17.13 -14.38 -20.22
CA ARG A 34 17.57 -15.48 -21.10
C ARG A 34 17.74 -16.77 -20.34
N ASP A 35 18.30 -16.70 -19.14
CA ASP A 35 18.48 -17.87 -18.27
C ASP A 35 17.12 -18.40 -17.80
N ARG A 36 16.20 -17.53 -17.36
CA ARG A 36 14.85 -17.92 -16.92
C ARG A 36 13.99 -18.53 -18.02
N LEU A 37 14.14 -18.06 -19.26
CA LEU A 37 13.44 -18.57 -20.44
C LEU A 37 14.20 -19.71 -21.14
N ALA A 38 15.41 -20.04 -20.69
CA ALA A 38 16.32 -20.99 -21.34
C ALA A 38 16.51 -20.73 -22.86
N THR A 39 16.59 -19.46 -23.27
CA THR A 39 16.70 -19.08 -24.68
C THR A 39 17.66 -17.90 -24.88
N PRO A 40 18.62 -17.99 -25.83
CA PRO A 40 19.53 -16.88 -26.12
C PRO A 40 18.86 -15.77 -26.94
N THR A 41 17.66 -16.01 -27.46
CA THR A 41 16.94 -15.09 -28.34
C THR A 41 16.21 -13.98 -27.59
N ALA A 42 16.04 -14.11 -26.27
CA ALA A 42 15.35 -13.10 -25.47
C ALA A 42 16.07 -11.74 -25.57
N ARG A 43 15.28 -10.69 -25.81
CA ARG A 43 15.72 -9.30 -25.91
C ARG A 43 14.77 -8.41 -25.12
N ILE A 44 15.34 -7.46 -24.40
CA ILE A 44 14.59 -6.42 -23.70
C ILE A 44 14.57 -5.15 -24.55
N SER A 45 13.40 -4.52 -24.64
CA SER A 45 13.18 -3.21 -25.26
C SER A 45 12.28 -2.34 -24.36
N ASP A 46 12.13 -1.06 -24.72
CA ASP A 46 11.25 -0.10 -24.04
C ASP A 46 11.44 0.02 -22.52
N LEU A 47 12.65 -0.23 -22.02
CA LEU A 47 12.93 -0.18 -20.59
C LEU A 47 12.83 1.27 -20.08
N ARG A 48 11.92 1.49 -19.12
CA ARG A 48 11.67 2.80 -18.53
C ARG A 48 11.32 2.70 -17.05
N LYS A 49 11.75 3.69 -16.28
CA LYS A 49 11.31 3.92 -14.90
C LYS A 49 10.16 4.94 -14.95
N PRO A 50 8.94 4.61 -14.50
CA PRO A 50 7.86 5.58 -14.40
C PRO A 50 8.26 6.75 -13.50
N SER A 51 7.84 7.97 -13.86
CA SER A 51 8.06 9.16 -13.05
C SER A 51 7.27 9.14 -11.73
N GLU A 52 6.18 8.35 -11.68
CA GLU A 52 5.28 8.20 -10.54
C GLU A 52 5.45 6.81 -9.91
N SER A 53 6.60 6.57 -9.26
CA SER A 53 6.78 5.37 -8.42
C SER A 53 6.60 5.74 -6.95
N GLY A 54 5.78 4.96 -6.24
CA GLY A 54 5.53 5.13 -4.81
C GLY A 54 6.82 5.00 -3.97
N MET A 55 6.79 5.50 -2.75
CA MET A 55 7.98 5.63 -1.89
C MET A 55 8.59 4.29 -1.43
N SER A 56 7.85 3.19 -1.50
CA SER A 56 8.26 1.87 -0.97
C SER A 56 9.04 0.99 -1.96
N SER A 57 9.01 1.27 -3.28
CA SER A 57 9.66 0.38 -4.27
C SER A 57 9.92 1.07 -5.61
N ILE A 58 10.94 0.60 -6.33
CA ILE A 58 11.26 1.08 -7.69
C ILE A 58 10.62 0.14 -8.70
N SER A 59 9.76 0.67 -9.57
CA SER A 59 9.18 -0.08 -10.68
C SER A 59 9.92 0.22 -11.99
N VAL A 60 10.22 -0.83 -12.75
CA VAL A 60 10.85 -0.75 -14.07
C VAL A 60 9.93 -1.47 -15.06
N LEU A 61 9.44 -0.74 -16.05
CA LEU A 61 8.60 -1.28 -17.13
C LEU A 61 9.50 -1.65 -18.30
N PHE A 62 9.24 -2.77 -18.96
CA PHE A 62 9.99 -3.19 -20.13
C PHE A 62 9.21 -4.21 -20.97
N THR A 63 9.61 -4.38 -22.22
CA THR A 63 9.10 -5.39 -23.14
C THR A 63 10.14 -6.49 -23.30
N VAL A 64 9.73 -7.76 -23.24
CA VAL A 64 10.56 -8.91 -23.61
C VAL A 64 10.02 -9.55 -24.88
N GLU A 65 10.91 -9.85 -25.82
CA GLU A 65 10.60 -10.67 -26.98
C GLU A 65 11.61 -11.81 -27.13
N TRP A 66 11.13 -13.01 -27.44
CA TRP A 66 11.96 -14.20 -27.59
C TRP A 66 11.32 -15.20 -28.57
N ASP A 67 12.08 -16.18 -29.03
CA ASP A 67 11.56 -17.22 -29.90
C ASP A 67 11.28 -18.49 -29.08
N LEU A 68 10.11 -19.09 -29.28
CA LEU A 68 9.68 -20.36 -28.69
C LEU A 68 9.03 -21.22 -29.77
N ASP A 69 9.55 -22.42 -30.00
CA ASP A 69 9.03 -23.39 -30.98
C ASP A 69 8.80 -22.81 -32.38
N GLY A 70 9.72 -21.97 -32.85
CA GLY A 70 9.67 -21.33 -34.17
C GLY A 70 8.69 -20.15 -34.27
N SER A 71 8.12 -19.71 -33.15
CA SER A 71 7.21 -18.55 -33.08
C SER A 71 7.81 -17.43 -32.22
N ARG A 72 7.62 -16.18 -32.66
CA ARG A 72 8.02 -14.99 -31.89
C ARG A 72 7.01 -14.75 -30.78
N GLN A 73 7.51 -14.71 -29.55
CA GLN A 73 6.77 -14.39 -28.34
C GLN A 73 7.07 -12.96 -27.91
N ARG A 74 6.10 -12.35 -27.23
CA ARG A 74 6.22 -11.00 -26.66
C ARG A 74 5.47 -10.93 -25.34
N ALA A 75 6.07 -10.26 -24.35
CA ALA A 75 5.42 -9.94 -23.08
C ALA A 75 5.84 -8.54 -22.61
N ASP A 76 4.86 -7.75 -22.21
CA ASP A 76 5.08 -6.47 -21.53
C ASP A 76 5.10 -6.75 -20.02
N LEU A 77 6.19 -6.37 -19.35
CA LEU A 77 6.49 -6.76 -17.97
C LEU A 77 6.83 -5.56 -17.08
N VAL A 78 6.68 -5.77 -15.77
CA VAL A 78 7.13 -4.88 -14.71
C VAL A 78 8.08 -5.64 -13.80
N ALA A 79 9.23 -5.04 -13.48
CA ALA A 79 10.07 -5.46 -12.37
C ALA A 79 9.87 -4.50 -11.19
N ARG A 80 9.43 -5.01 -10.04
CA ARG A 80 9.35 -4.28 -8.77
C ARG A 80 10.55 -4.65 -7.92
N LEU A 81 11.44 -3.69 -7.71
CA LEU A 81 12.68 -3.88 -6.96
C LEU A 81 12.49 -3.46 -5.50
N ALA A 82 13.15 -4.17 -4.59
CA ALA A 82 13.23 -3.75 -3.19
C ALA A 82 13.84 -2.34 -3.05
N PRO A 83 13.45 -1.57 -2.01
CA PRO A 83 14.04 -0.25 -1.76
C PRO A 83 15.53 -0.37 -1.40
N GLU A 84 16.30 0.69 -1.64
CA GLU A 84 17.69 0.74 -1.17
C GLU A 84 17.74 0.86 0.35
N PRO A 85 18.68 0.19 1.03
CA PRO A 85 18.88 0.40 2.47
C PRO A 85 19.16 1.86 2.84
N THR A 86 19.82 2.60 1.94
CA THR A 86 20.13 4.04 2.05
C THR A 86 18.90 4.94 1.90
N ALA A 87 17.74 4.41 1.48
CA ALA A 87 16.54 5.20 1.20
C ALA A 87 15.69 5.51 2.44
N LEU A 88 16.15 5.14 3.65
CA LEU A 88 15.37 5.14 4.89
C LEU A 88 14.01 4.46 4.68
N PRO A 89 13.94 3.12 4.70
CA PRO A 89 12.73 2.41 4.35
C PRO A 89 11.57 2.80 5.27
N VAL A 90 10.36 2.70 4.73
CA VAL A 90 9.11 2.96 5.46
C VAL A 90 8.79 1.79 6.40
N PHE A 91 9.11 0.56 6.00
CA PHE A 91 8.84 -0.66 6.77
C PHE A 91 10.14 -1.33 7.25
N PRO A 92 10.10 -2.08 8.37
CA PRO A 92 11.28 -2.73 8.95
C PRO A 92 11.83 -3.88 8.10
N GLY A 93 11.02 -4.43 7.19
CA GLY A 93 11.41 -5.50 6.28
C GLY A 93 10.64 -5.43 4.98
N TYR A 94 11.19 -6.05 3.94
CA TYR A 94 10.58 -6.09 2.62
C TYR A 94 10.68 -7.51 2.06
N ASP A 95 9.56 -8.23 2.10
CA ASP A 95 9.47 -9.64 1.73
C ASP A 95 8.71 -9.80 0.41
N LEU A 96 9.47 -9.89 -0.69
CA LEU A 96 8.91 -10.07 -2.03
C LEU A 96 8.41 -11.49 -2.29
N GLU A 97 8.96 -12.49 -1.59
CA GLU A 97 8.51 -13.87 -1.74
C GLU A 97 7.11 -14.04 -1.15
N ARG A 98 6.89 -13.49 0.04
CA ARG A 98 5.57 -13.41 0.68
C ARG A 98 4.56 -12.66 -0.18
N GLN A 99 4.92 -11.47 -0.68
CA GLN A 99 4.02 -10.71 -1.58
C GLN A 99 3.62 -11.54 -2.80
N ALA A 100 4.59 -12.21 -3.43
CA ALA A 100 4.31 -13.04 -4.60
C ALA A 100 3.47 -14.28 -4.27
N ALA A 101 3.66 -14.90 -3.09
CA ALA A 101 2.83 -16.02 -2.64
C ALA A 101 1.38 -15.58 -2.42
N VAL A 102 1.16 -14.42 -1.80
CA VAL A 102 -0.17 -13.82 -1.65
C VAL A 102 -0.82 -13.55 -3.00
N MET A 103 -0.11 -12.89 -3.92
CA MET A 103 -0.65 -12.59 -5.25
C MET A 103 -1.03 -13.86 -6.03
N ARG A 104 -0.21 -14.92 -5.96
CA ARG A 104 -0.54 -16.21 -6.58
C ARG A 104 -1.77 -16.85 -5.94
N THR A 105 -1.85 -16.83 -4.61
CA THR A 105 -3.01 -17.36 -3.88
C THR A 105 -4.30 -16.64 -4.28
N VAL A 106 -4.26 -15.31 -4.38
CA VAL A 106 -5.40 -14.51 -4.82
C VAL A 106 -5.79 -14.84 -6.26
N ALA A 107 -4.82 -14.99 -7.17
CA ALA A 107 -5.06 -15.37 -8.55
C ALA A 107 -5.69 -16.78 -8.69
N ASP A 108 -5.24 -17.73 -7.87
CA ASP A 108 -5.63 -19.13 -7.97
C ASP A 108 -6.97 -19.42 -7.27
N HIS A 109 -7.36 -18.61 -6.27
CA HIS A 109 -8.50 -18.87 -5.39
C HIS A 109 -9.58 -17.78 -5.41
N SER A 110 -9.49 -16.79 -6.29
CA SER A 110 -10.51 -15.74 -6.45
C SER A 110 -10.60 -15.24 -7.89
N THR A 111 -11.59 -14.38 -8.16
CA THR A 111 -11.71 -13.65 -9.44
C THR A 111 -11.07 -12.26 -9.39
N VAL A 112 -10.37 -11.94 -8.29
CA VAL A 112 -9.76 -10.62 -8.08
C VAL A 112 -8.60 -10.47 -9.07
N PRO A 113 -8.59 -9.40 -9.89
CA PRO A 113 -7.55 -9.25 -10.88
C PRO A 113 -6.24 -8.85 -10.18
N VAL A 114 -5.21 -9.67 -10.33
CA VAL A 114 -3.84 -9.38 -9.86
C VAL A 114 -2.84 -9.57 -10.99
N PRO A 115 -1.75 -8.79 -11.06
CA PRO A 115 -0.69 -9.03 -12.03
C PRO A 115 -0.14 -10.44 -11.89
N ARG A 116 -0.04 -11.19 -13.00
CA ARG A 116 0.55 -12.53 -12.94
C ARG A 116 2.02 -12.43 -12.59
N VAL A 117 2.40 -13.01 -11.44
CA VAL A 117 3.80 -13.14 -11.04
C VAL A 117 4.50 -14.15 -11.94
N ARG A 118 5.51 -13.71 -12.68
CA ARG A 118 6.33 -14.55 -13.56
C ARG A 118 7.47 -15.19 -12.79
N TRP A 119 8.26 -14.36 -12.13
CA TRP A 119 9.53 -14.75 -11.53
C TRP A 119 9.83 -13.91 -10.31
N ILE A 120 10.60 -14.49 -9.40
CA ILE A 120 11.15 -13.82 -8.22
C ILE A 120 12.65 -14.06 -8.23
N GLU A 121 13.42 -13.02 -7.98
CA GLU A 121 14.85 -13.09 -7.74
C GLU A 121 15.13 -12.54 -6.34
N SER A 122 15.41 -13.44 -5.40
CA SER A 122 15.64 -13.11 -4.01
C SER A 122 17.11 -12.75 -3.74
N SER A 123 18.02 -13.07 -4.68
CA SER A 123 19.43 -12.71 -4.57
C SER A 123 19.70 -11.28 -5.07
N PRO A 124 20.55 -10.50 -4.37
CA PRO A 124 21.01 -9.23 -4.90
C PRO A 124 21.99 -9.37 -6.08
N ALA A 125 22.38 -10.58 -6.49
CA ALA A 125 23.45 -10.81 -7.46
C ALA A 125 23.20 -10.18 -8.85
N VAL A 126 21.93 -10.03 -9.26
CA VAL A 126 21.57 -9.58 -10.61
C VAL A 126 21.47 -8.06 -10.70
N LEU A 127 20.69 -7.45 -9.79
CA LEU A 127 20.36 -6.02 -9.81
C LEU A 127 20.83 -5.27 -8.55
N GLY A 128 21.71 -5.89 -7.75
CA GLY A 128 22.14 -5.36 -6.46
C GLY A 128 21.08 -5.48 -5.35
N ARG A 129 19.89 -6.01 -5.66
CA ARG A 129 18.77 -6.17 -4.74
C ARG A 129 17.75 -7.19 -5.23
N PRO A 130 16.91 -7.74 -4.32
CA PRO A 130 15.79 -8.58 -4.69
C PRO A 130 14.77 -7.86 -5.57
N PHE A 131 14.11 -8.60 -6.46
CA PHE A 131 13.02 -8.09 -7.30
C PHE A 131 12.04 -9.17 -7.72
N VAL A 132 10.82 -8.74 -8.03
CA VAL A 132 9.76 -9.59 -8.61
C VAL A 132 9.42 -9.09 -10.01
N VAL A 133 9.21 -10.00 -10.96
CA VAL A 133 8.79 -9.69 -12.32
C VAL A 133 7.36 -10.20 -12.54
N MET A 134 6.51 -9.33 -13.07
CA MET A 134 5.08 -9.56 -13.27
C MET A 134 4.65 -9.11 -14.66
N ASP A 135 3.54 -9.66 -15.14
CA ASP A 135 2.87 -9.13 -16.33
C ASP A 135 2.46 -7.67 -16.10
N ARG A 136 2.73 -6.79 -17.08
CA ARG A 136 2.26 -5.41 -17.03
C ARG A 136 0.76 -5.38 -17.30
N VAL A 137 0.04 -4.68 -16.42
CA VAL A 137 -1.37 -4.36 -16.63
C VAL A 137 -1.47 -2.91 -17.06
N ASP A 138 -2.26 -2.64 -18.08
CA ASP A 138 -2.55 -1.27 -18.53
C ASP A 138 -3.80 -0.74 -17.83
N GLY A 139 -3.75 0.51 -17.37
CA GLY A 139 -4.84 1.18 -16.68
C GLY A 139 -4.35 2.43 -15.97
N VAL A 140 -5.23 3.02 -15.15
CA VAL A 140 -4.99 4.25 -14.38
C VAL A 140 -5.26 3.99 -12.90
N VAL A 141 -4.53 4.67 -12.02
CA VAL A 141 -4.77 4.63 -10.57
C VAL A 141 -5.32 5.99 -10.11
N PRO A 142 -6.22 6.05 -9.11
CA PRO A 142 -6.49 7.28 -8.38
C PRO A 142 -5.21 7.74 -7.67
N VAL A 143 -4.77 8.96 -7.92
CA VAL A 143 -3.52 9.50 -7.37
C VAL A 143 -3.68 9.94 -5.91
N ASP A 144 -2.65 9.71 -5.08
CA ASP A 144 -2.64 10.12 -3.67
C ASP A 144 -2.10 11.54 -3.46
N ASN A 145 -1.30 12.06 -4.39
CA ASN A 145 -0.68 13.39 -4.29
C ASN A 145 -0.61 14.12 -5.64
N PRO A 146 -1.40 15.19 -5.85
CA PRO A 146 -2.49 15.62 -4.98
C PRO A 146 -3.58 14.52 -4.87
N PRO A 147 -4.32 14.43 -3.74
CA PRO A 147 -5.37 13.42 -3.57
C PRO A 147 -6.40 13.44 -4.70
N TYR A 148 -6.87 12.26 -5.14
CA TYR A 148 -7.83 12.10 -6.25
C TYR A 148 -9.16 12.84 -6.04
N VAL A 149 -9.49 13.22 -4.81
CA VAL A 149 -10.67 14.05 -4.51
C VAL A 149 -10.46 15.53 -4.87
N PHE A 150 -9.26 15.94 -5.28
CA PHE A 150 -8.94 17.30 -5.72
C PHE A 150 -8.98 17.47 -7.24
N GLY A 151 -9.01 16.39 -8.01
CA GLY A 151 -8.99 16.41 -9.47
C GLY A 151 -8.60 15.06 -10.08
N GLY A 152 -8.54 15.01 -11.42
CA GLY A 152 -8.21 13.82 -12.19
C GLY A 152 -9.44 13.03 -12.64
N TRP A 153 -9.20 11.90 -13.32
CA TRP A 153 -10.24 11.13 -14.01
C TRP A 153 -11.40 10.69 -13.12
N LEU A 154 -11.12 10.40 -11.84
CA LEU A 154 -12.15 9.99 -10.88
C LEU A 154 -13.01 11.18 -10.42
N HIS A 155 -12.40 12.36 -10.23
CA HIS A 155 -13.12 13.58 -9.88
C HIS A 155 -13.99 14.09 -11.06
N GLU A 156 -13.59 13.80 -12.29
CA GLU A 156 -14.33 14.14 -13.52
C GLU A 156 -15.36 13.08 -13.93
N ALA A 157 -15.45 11.97 -13.18
CA ALA A 157 -16.35 10.87 -13.46
C ALA A 157 -17.82 11.24 -13.22
N THR A 158 -18.71 10.65 -14.03
CA THR A 158 -20.15 10.69 -13.77
C THR A 158 -20.53 9.82 -12.57
N THR A 159 -21.70 10.04 -11.97
CA THR A 159 -22.22 9.19 -10.88
C THR A 159 -22.22 7.71 -11.25
N ALA A 160 -22.71 7.34 -12.45
CA ALA A 160 -22.71 5.94 -12.88
C ALA A 160 -21.31 5.33 -13.00
N GLN A 161 -20.30 6.13 -13.35
CA GLN A 161 -18.91 5.69 -13.39
C GLN A 161 -18.32 5.54 -11.99
N LEU A 162 -18.63 6.45 -11.07
CA LEU A 162 -18.26 6.33 -9.66
C LEU A 162 -18.89 5.09 -9.03
N ASP A 163 -20.14 4.76 -9.36
CA ASP A 163 -20.82 3.55 -8.90
C ASP A 163 -20.08 2.28 -9.36
N VAL A 164 -19.59 2.25 -10.61
CA VAL A 164 -18.78 1.12 -11.12
C VAL A 164 -17.47 0.99 -10.36
N VAL A 165 -16.77 2.11 -10.11
CA VAL A 165 -15.52 2.10 -9.33
C VAL A 165 -15.79 1.62 -7.91
N GLN A 166 -16.82 2.15 -7.25
CA GLN A 166 -17.19 1.82 -5.88
C GLN A 166 -17.51 0.33 -5.74
N HIS A 167 -18.50 -0.16 -6.49
CA HIS A 167 -18.92 -1.56 -6.40
C HIS A 167 -17.78 -2.51 -6.78
N GLY A 168 -17.05 -2.22 -7.88
CA GLY A 168 -15.91 -3.03 -8.28
C GLY A 168 -14.79 -3.09 -7.24
N SER A 169 -14.53 -1.98 -6.54
CA SER A 169 -13.52 -1.93 -5.47
C SER A 169 -13.94 -2.71 -4.23
N VAL A 170 -15.23 -2.65 -3.87
CA VAL A 170 -15.75 -3.43 -2.75
C VAL A 170 -15.84 -4.92 -3.11
N ASP A 171 -16.15 -5.26 -4.37
CA ASP A 171 -16.12 -6.62 -4.88
C ASP A 171 -14.70 -7.22 -4.85
N VAL A 172 -13.66 -6.40 -5.04
CA VAL A 172 -12.27 -6.81 -4.82
C VAL A 172 -12.07 -7.25 -3.36
N LEU A 173 -12.47 -6.44 -2.38
CA LEU A 173 -12.34 -6.80 -0.96
C LEU A 173 -13.14 -8.06 -0.63
N ALA A 174 -14.39 -8.14 -1.12
CA ALA A 174 -15.25 -9.31 -0.95
C ALA A 174 -14.60 -10.58 -1.53
N GLY A 175 -14.01 -10.48 -2.73
CA GLY A 175 -13.33 -11.58 -3.40
C GLY A 175 -12.10 -12.08 -2.63
N ILE A 176 -11.28 -11.17 -2.11
CA ILE A 176 -10.11 -11.51 -1.28
C ILE A 176 -10.57 -12.18 0.03
N HIS A 177 -11.54 -11.57 0.72
CA HIS A 177 -12.06 -12.06 2.01
C HIS A 177 -12.80 -13.41 1.90
N SER A 178 -13.18 -13.81 0.69
CA SER A 178 -13.89 -15.08 0.43
C SER A 178 -12.96 -16.24 0.08
N ILE A 179 -11.65 -16.03 0.02
CA ILE A 179 -10.68 -17.12 -0.23
C ILE A 179 -10.76 -18.13 0.93
N PRO A 180 -11.05 -19.41 0.65
CA PRO A 180 -11.22 -20.41 1.70
C PRO A 180 -9.87 -20.84 2.28
N ASP A 181 -9.84 -21.07 3.59
CA ASP A 181 -8.67 -21.58 4.33
C ASP A 181 -7.35 -20.83 4.04
N PRO A 182 -7.33 -19.49 4.19
CA PRO A 182 -6.15 -18.68 3.84
C PRO A 182 -4.92 -19.03 4.72
N ARG A 183 -5.14 -19.62 5.89
CA ARG A 183 -4.06 -20.08 6.78
C ARG A 183 -3.30 -21.28 6.21
N SER A 184 -3.99 -22.25 5.63
CA SER A 184 -3.31 -23.38 5.00
C SER A 184 -2.62 -22.96 3.70
N LEU A 185 -3.19 -21.98 2.99
CA LEU A 185 -2.64 -21.48 1.72
C LEU A 185 -1.41 -20.59 1.94
N LEU A 186 -1.41 -19.79 3.00
CA LEU A 186 -0.38 -18.78 3.32
C LEU A 186 0.09 -18.91 4.79
N PRO A 187 0.72 -20.03 5.18
CA PRO A 187 1.15 -20.26 6.55
C PRO A 187 2.14 -19.21 7.07
N GLU A 188 2.87 -18.53 6.18
CA GLU A 188 3.82 -17.47 6.49
C GLU A 188 3.17 -16.16 7.00
N LEU A 189 1.86 -15.95 6.77
CA LEU A 189 1.14 -14.79 7.29
C LEU A 189 0.75 -14.93 8.78
N GLY A 190 0.97 -16.10 9.36
CA GLY A 190 0.92 -16.33 10.80
C GLY A 190 -0.01 -17.46 11.25
N VAL A 191 0.22 -17.91 12.48
CA VAL A 191 -0.52 -18.95 13.20
C VAL A 191 -1.11 -18.38 14.50
N GLY A 192 -2.41 -18.60 14.76
CA GLY A 192 -3.14 -18.23 16.00
C GLY A 192 -4.66 -18.08 15.80
N THR A 193 -5.51 -18.09 16.82
CA THR A 193 -6.99 -17.90 16.72
C THR A 193 -7.41 -16.48 16.25
N ALA A 194 -8.71 -16.17 16.15
CA ALA A 194 -9.23 -14.87 15.72
C ALA A 194 -8.82 -13.71 16.65
N ASP A 195 -8.98 -13.88 17.96
CA ASP A 195 -8.50 -12.91 18.96
C ASP A 195 -6.98 -12.76 18.89
N ASP A 196 -6.27 -13.87 18.68
CA ASP A 196 -4.82 -13.82 18.46
C ASP A 196 -4.48 -13.04 17.19
N ALA A 197 -5.33 -13.00 16.17
CA ALA A 197 -5.06 -12.31 14.92
C ALA A 197 -5.14 -10.79 15.06
N LEU A 198 -6.24 -10.26 15.61
CA LEU A 198 -6.38 -8.82 15.84
C LEU A 198 -5.36 -8.32 16.88
N ARG A 199 -5.19 -9.05 18.00
CA ARG A 199 -4.22 -8.69 19.04
C ARG A 199 -2.80 -8.66 18.51
N ARG A 200 -2.37 -9.70 17.78
CA ARG A 200 -1.05 -9.75 17.14
C ARG A 200 -0.84 -8.61 16.15
N HIS A 201 -1.88 -8.26 15.40
CA HIS A 201 -1.80 -7.16 14.46
C HIS A 201 -1.61 -5.81 15.18
N VAL A 202 -2.37 -5.54 16.24
CA VAL A 202 -2.22 -4.33 17.08
C VAL A 202 -0.85 -4.27 17.78
N ASP A 203 -0.39 -5.38 18.33
CA ASP A 203 0.94 -5.47 18.94
C ASP A 203 2.06 -5.26 17.91
N GLY A 204 1.87 -5.76 16.69
CA GLY A 204 2.76 -5.53 15.54
C GLY A 204 2.84 -4.05 15.16
N GLU A 205 1.71 -3.35 15.11
CA GLU A 205 1.67 -1.89 14.86
C GLU A 205 2.31 -1.10 16.00
N ARG A 206 2.16 -1.54 17.26
CA ARG A 206 2.87 -0.94 18.40
C ARG A 206 4.38 -1.11 18.24
N ALA A 207 4.84 -2.32 17.91
CA ALA A 207 6.26 -2.59 17.64
C ALA A 207 6.78 -1.79 16.43
N TYR A 208 5.95 -1.59 15.40
CA TYR A 208 6.27 -0.73 14.27
C TYR A 208 6.45 0.72 14.71
N TYR A 209 5.53 1.27 15.53
CA TYR A 209 5.68 2.61 16.11
C TYR A 209 6.97 2.74 16.94
N GLU A 210 7.31 1.74 17.77
CA GLU A 210 8.60 1.70 18.49
C GLU A 210 9.79 1.75 17.53
N TRP A 211 9.74 0.97 16.45
CA TRP A 211 10.77 0.95 15.42
C TRP A 211 10.94 2.31 14.72
N THR A 212 9.83 2.99 14.38
CA THR A 212 9.88 4.27 13.64
C THR A 212 10.68 5.37 14.33
N ARG A 213 10.81 5.30 15.66
CA ARG A 213 11.47 6.30 16.51
C ARG A 213 12.80 5.85 17.09
N GLN A 214 13.36 4.73 16.64
CA GLN A 214 14.68 4.27 17.10
C GLN A 214 15.80 5.28 16.77
N ASP A 215 15.64 6.03 15.68
CA ASP A 215 16.63 6.98 15.20
C ASP A 215 16.64 8.30 15.99
N ASP A 216 15.48 8.78 16.47
CA ASP A 216 15.31 10.11 17.07
C ASP A 216 14.77 10.12 18.51
N GLY A 217 14.19 8.99 18.97
CA GLY A 217 13.53 8.88 20.27
C GLY A 217 12.25 9.72 20.40
N LEU A 218 11.75 10.32 19.32
CA LEU A 218 10.62 11.25 19.36
C LEU A 218 9.32 10.50 19.61
N ARG A 219 8.67 10.82 20.74
CA ARG A 219 7.33 10.34 21.09
C ARG A 219 6.27 11.23 20.48
N ILE A 220 5.17 10.63 20.02
CA ILE A 220 4.00 11.31 19.49
C ILE A 220 2.84 11.03 20.45
N PRO A 221 2.55 11.95 21.40
CA PRO A 221 1.52 11.74 22.42
C PRO A 221 0.17 11.33 21.84
N LEU A 222 -0.23 11.89 20.69
CA LEU A 222 -1.49 11.54 20.04
C LEU A 222 -1.57 10.06 19.63
N LEU A 223 -0.49 9.46 19.13
CA LEU A 223 -0.48 8.04 18.78
C LEU A 223 -0.50 7.16 20.03
N GLU A 224 0.18 7.57 21.10
CA GLU A 224 0.19 6.84 22.37
C GLU A 224 -1.20 6.81 23.01
N ARG A 225 -1.90 7.94 23.07
CA ARG A 225 -3.32 7.98 23.47
C ARG A 225 -4.20 7.17 22.52
N GLY A 226 -3.86 7.13 21.23
CA GLY A 226 -4.57 6.29 20.26
C GLY A 226 -4.47 4.80 20.60
N PHE A 227 -3.30 4.33 21.04
CA PHE A 227 -3.16 2.97 21.53
C PHE A 227 -3.99 2.71 22.80
N ASP A 228 -4.06 3.66 23.73
CA ASP A 228 -4.92 3.52 24.91
C ASP A 228 -6.40 3.44 24.50
N TRP A 229 -6.83 4.28 23.55
CA TRP A 229 -8.18 4.25 22.98
C TRP A 229 -8.52 2.89 22.35
N LEU A 230 -7.57 2.23 21.68
CA LEU A 230 -7.79 0.88 21.14
C LEU A 230 -8.06 -0.15 22.24
N GLU A 231 -7.35 -0.06 23.37
CA GLU A 231 -7.59 -0.98 24.50
C GLU A 231 -8.96 -0.74 25.15
N GLU A 232 -9.37 0.54 25.26
CA GLU A 232 -10.66 0.92 25.84
C GLU A 232 -11.86 0.53 24.96
N ASN A 233 -11.67 0.49 23.63
CA ASN A 233 -12.72 0.23 22.64
C ASN A 233 -12.59 -1.15 21.98
N TRP A 234 -11.85 -2.08 22.57
CA TRP A 234 -11.58 -3.39 21.99
C TRP A 234 -12.88 -4.14 21.63
N PRO A 235 -13.02 -4.71 20.42
CA PRO A 235 -14.22 -5.44 20.04
C PRO A 235 -14.47 -6.63 20.96
N SER A 236 -15.71 -6.81 21.40
CA SER A 236 -16.07 -7.89 22.33
C SER A 236 -16.06 -9.29 21.69
N SER A 237 -16.23 -9.35 20.35
CA SER A 237 -16.20 -10.58 19.58
C SER A 237 -15.63 -10.30 18.19
N PRO A 238 -14.29 -10.18 18.06
CA PRO A 238 -13.64 -10.04 16.75
C PRO A 238 -14.09 -11.11 15.75
N SER A 239 -14.19 -10.74 14.48
CA SER A 239 -14.55 -11.68 13.42
C SER A 239 -13.43 -12.67 13.13
N GLU A 240 -13.80 -13.85 12.63
CA GLU A 240 -12.83 -14.85 12.18
C GLU A 240 -11.86 -14.25 11.14
N PRO A 241 -10.57 -14.60 11.20
CA PRO A 241 -9.56 -13.97 10.37
C PRO A 241 -9.68 -14.49 8.94
N VAL A 242 -9.62 -13.56 7.98
CA VAL A 242 -9.56 -13.81 6.54
C VAL A 242 -8.21 -13.34 6.01
N LEU A 243 -7.91 -13.62 4.73
CA LEU A 243 -6.82 -12.92 4.07
C LEU A 243 -7.19 -11.44 3.94
N CYS A 244 -6.49 -10.56 4.64
CA CYS A 244 -6.60 -9.11 4.43
C CYS A 244 -5.47 -8.66 3.51
N TRP A 245 -5.81 -7.80 2.56
CA TRP A 245 -4.89 -7.14 1.64
C TRP A 245 -3.93 -6.19 2.38
N GLY A 246 -4.40 -5.47 3.41
CA GLY A 246 -3.57 -4.62 4.24
C GLY A 246 -3.62 -3.15 3.82
N ASP A 247 -2.99 -2.76 2.69
CA ASP A 247 -3.11 -1.40 2.13
C ASP A 247 -4.32 -1.29 1.19
N SER A 248 -5.49 -1.63 1.73
CA SER A 248 -6.74 -1.83 1.01
C SER A 248 -7.42 -0.53 0.63
N ARG A 249 -6.90 0.16 -0.39
CA ARG A 249 -7.43 1.45 -0.86
C ARG A 249 -7.43 1.55 -2.38
N ILE A 250 -8.35 2.35 -2.92
CA ILE A 250 -8.50 2.50 -4.38
C ILE A 250 -7.26 3.03 -5.08
N GLY A 251 -6.37 3.75 -4.39
CA GLY A 251 -5.10 4.23 -4.95
C GLY A 251 -4.13 3.09 -5.31
N ASN A 252 -4.35 1.89 -4.77
CA ASN A 252 -3.61 0.68 -5.12
C ASN A 252 -4.41 -0.28 -6.02
N ILE A 253 -5.53 0.18 -6.59
CA ILE A 253 -6.27 -0.53 -7.62
C ILE A 253 -6.04 0.21 -8.93
N MET A 254 -5.56 -0.52 -9.94
CA MET A 254 -5.53 -0.03 -11.31
C MET A 254 -6.89 -0.27 -11.96
N TYR A 255 -7.39 0.73 -12.67
CA TYR A 255 -8.67 0.70 -13.36
C TYR A 255 -8.50 0.79 -14.86
N ARG A 256 -9.38 0.10 -15.58
CA ARG A 256 -9.57 0.26 -17.02
C ARG A 256 -11.07 0.36 -17.25
N ASP A 257 -11.49 1.45 -17.90
CA ASP A 257 -12.91 1.74 -18.12
C ASP A 257 -13.71 1.70 -16.80
N PHE A 258 -13.16 2.31 -15.74
CA PHE A 258 -13.75 2.38 -14.39
C PHE A 258 -13.84 1.04 -13.63
N ALA A 259 -13.52 -0.09 -14.25
CA ALA A 259 -13.50 -1.40 -13.60
C ALA A 259 -12.08 -1.77 -13.09
N PRO A 260 -11.96 -2.47 -11.94
CA PRO A 260 -10.67 -2.97 -11.47
C PRO A 260 -10.00 -3.88 -12.51
N ALA A 261 -8.74 -3.57 -12.83
CA ALA A 261 -7.92 -4.29 -13.78
C ALA A 261 -6.69 -4.96 -13.11
N ALA A 262 -6.23 -4.44 -11.98
CA ALA A 262 -5.21 -5.05 -11.15
C ALA A 262 -5.22 -4.50 -9.71
N VAL A 263 -5.12 -5.37 -8.73
CA VAL A 263 -4.89 -5.03 -7.32
C VAL A 263 -3.40 -5.13 -7.03
N LEU A 264 -2.84 -4.03 -6.53
CA LEU A 264 -1.42 -3.84 -6.32
C LEU A 264 -1.08 -3.81 -4.83
N ASP A 265 0.20 -3.69 -4.53
CA ASP A 265 0.75 -3.43 -3.20
C ASP A 265 0.29 -4.37 -2.06
N TRP A 266 0.87 -5.56 -2.04
CA TRP A 266 0.54 -6.63 -1.09
C TRP A 266 1.51 -6.70 0.10
N GLU A 267 2.29 -5.65 0.35
CA GLU A 267 3.36 -5.68 1.37
C GLU A 267 2.83 -5.79 2.80
N LEU A 268 1.61 -5.29 3.04
CA LEU A 268 0.90 -5.32 4.32
C LEU A 268 -0.11 -6.47 4.45
N ALA A 269 -0.14 -7.41 3.50
CA ALA A 269 -1.06 -8.53 3.54
C ALA A 269 -0.87 -9.37 4.81
N THR A 270 -1.98 -9.79 5.42
CA THR A 270 -1.98 -10.47 6.73
C THR A 270 -3.24 -11.32 6.90
N LEU A 271 -3.32 -12.08 8.00
CA LEU A 271 -4.55 -12.72 8.46
C LEU A 271 -5.13 -11.93 9.63
N ALA A 272 -6.30 -11.32 9.44
CA ALA A 272 -6.97 -10.47 10.42
C ALA A 272 -8.50 -10.47 10.21
N PRO A 273 -9.30 -9.92 11.14
CA PRO A 273 -10.71 -9.67 10.89
C PRO A 273 -10.90 -8.81 9.63
N ARG A 274 -11.91 -9.16 8.81
CA ARG A 274 -12.23 -8.48 7.53
C ARG A 274 -12.45 -6.98 7.67
N GLU A 275 -12.94 -6.56 8.84
CA GLU A 275 -13.21 -5.18 9.18
C GLU A 275 -11.94 -4.32 9.22
N LEU A 276 -10.76 -4.94 9.37
CA LEU A 276 -9.47 -4.25 9.26
C LEU A 276 -9.28 -3.63 7.87
N ASP A 277 -9.60 -4.39 6.82
CA ASP A 277 -9.49 -3.93 5.44
C ASP A 277 -10.63 -2.98 5.07
N VAL A 278 -11.87 -3.30 5.45
CA VAL A 278 -13.02 -2.42 5.18
C VAL A 278 -12.87 -1.08 5.90
N GLY A 279 -12.40 -1.09 7.14
CA GLY A 279 -12.09 0.11 7.91
C GLY A 279 -11.00 0.95 7.26
N TRP A 280 -9.91 0.33 6.78
CA TRP A 280 -8.85 1.01 6.05
C TRP A 280 -9.35 1.67 4.76
N PHE A 281 -10.14 0.94 3.98
CA PHE A 281 -10.72 1.40 2.72
C PHE A 281 -11.61 2.64 2.90
N VAL A 282 -12.53 2.60 3.87
CA VAL A 282 -13.43 3.73 4.19
C VAL A 282 -12.64 4.90 4.80
N PHE A 283 -11.72 4.62 5.73
CA PHE A 283 -10.88 5.63 6.37
C PHE A 283 -10.10 6.47 5.34
N PHE A 284 -9.46 5.83 4.36
CA PHE A 284 -8.64 6.53 3.37
C PHE A 284 -9.44 7.56 2.57
N HIS A 285 -10.63 7.16 2.12
CA HIS A 285 -11.50 8.08 1.41
C HIS A 285 -11.97 9.24 2.29
N ARG A 286 -12.43 8.92 3.50
CA ARG A 286 -12.90 9.94 4.46
C ARG A 286 -11.81 10.95 4.81
N MET A 287 -10.58 10.49 5.05
CA MET A 287 -9.43 11.35 5.32
C MET A 287 -9.18 12.34 4.18
N TYR A 288 -9.30 11.91 2.92
CA TYR A 288 -9.17 12.81 1.77
C TYR A 288 -10.36 13.77 1.64
N GLN A 289 -11.59 13.36 1.98
CA GLN A 289 -12.72 14.30 2.06
C GLN A 289 -12.49 15.38 3.11
N ASP A 290 -12.02 15.02 4.31
CA ASP A 290 -11.71 15.98 5.37
C ASP A 290 -10.63 16.98 4.91
N MET A 291 -9.65 16.54 4.11
CA MET A 291 -8.68 17.45 3.48
C MET A 291 -9.36 18.37 2.45
N ALA A 292 -10.25 17.85 1.61
CA ALA A 292 -10.97 18.65 0.62
C ALA A 292 -11.78 19.77 1.31
N GLU A 293 -12.52 19.43 2.37
CA GLU A 293 -13.26 20.39 3.19
C GLU A 293 -12.34 21.47 3.80
N GLN A 294 -11.21 21.06 4.38
CA GLN A 294 -10.22 22.00 4.94
C GLN A 294 -9.65 22.97 3.90
N PHE A 295 -9.49 22.53 2.65
CA PHE A 295 -9.02 23.36 1.54
C PHE A 295 -10.16 24.08 0.78
N GLY A 296 -11.42 23.96 1.22
CA GLY A 296 -12.58 24.56 0.55
C GLY A 296 -12.84 23.99 -0.84
N ARG A 297 -12.49 22.72 -1.06
CA ARG A 297 -12.70 21.97 -2.30
C ARG A 297 -13.97 21.11 -2.22
N PRO A 298 -14.66 20.86 -3.34
CA PRO A 298 -15.91 20.09 -3.34
C PRO A 298 -15.72 18.61 -2.99
N GLY A 299 -14.54 18.04 -3.24
CA GLY A 299 -14.28 16.64 -2.95
C GLY A 299 -15.14 15.68 -3.79
N LEU A 300 -15.47 14.53 -3.19
CA LEU A 300 -16.34 13.48 -3.74
C LEU A 300 -17.25 12.92 -2.63
N PRO A 301 -18.10 13.74 -1.99
CA PRO A 301 -18.76 13.40 -0.72
C PRO A 301 -19.77 12.25 -0.79
N GLY A 302 -20.26 11.91 -1.99
CA GLY A 302 -21.18 10.79 -2.23
C GLY A 302 -20.50 9.50 -2.72
N PHE A 303 -19.17 9.45 -2.72
CA PHE A 303 -18.39 8.28 -3.15
C PHE A 303 -17.76 7.61 -1.93
N LEU A 304 -17.70 6.28 -1.92
CA LEU A 304 -17.19 5.43 -0.83
C LEU A 304 -17.70 5.85 0.55
N GLN A 305 -18.97 6.25 0.64
CA GLN A 305 -19.61 6.49 1.93
C GLN A 305 -19.64 5.18 2.71
N ARG A 306 -19.42 5.27 4.03
CA ARG A 306 -19.38 4.10 4.91
C ARG A 306 -20.61 3.21 4.72
N ALA A 307 -21.81 3.81 4.74
CA ALA A 307 -23.07 3.09 4.60
C ALA A 307 -23.15 2.30 3.29
N ASP A 308 -22.74 2.90 2.17
CA ASP A 308 -22.78 2.25 0.86
C ASP A 308 -21.76 1.12 0.74
N VAL A 309 -20.54 1.34 1.25
CA VAL A 309 -19.49 0.31 1.28
C VAL A 309 -19.91 -0.88 2.12
N VAL A 310 -20.45 -0.63 3.32
CA VAL A 310 -20.96 -1.69 4.21
C VAL A 310 -22.10 -2.44 3.53
N ALA A 311 -23.13 -1.73 3.05
CA ALA A 311 -24.29 -2.36 2.43
C ALA A 311 -23.92 -3.24 1.23
N HIS A 312 -23.03 -2.77 0.35
CA HIS A 312 -22.56 -3.55 -0.78
C HIS A 312 -21.72 -4.75 -0.34
N TYR A 313 -20.77 -4.56 0.59
CA TYR A 313 -19.92 -5.65 1.08
C TYR A 313 -20.73 -6.77 1.74
N GLU A 314 -21.66 -6.41 2.63
CA GLU A 314 -22.52 -7.37 3.33
C GLU A 314 -23.45 -8.10 2.35
N ASN A 315 -24.02 -7.40 1.37
CA ASN A 315 -24.84 -8.02 0.32
C ASN A 315 -24.05 -8.99 -0.57
N THR A 316 -22.81 -8.64 -0.93
CA THR A 316 -21.95 -9.47 -1.77
C THR A 316 -21.42 -10.70 -1.03
N THR A 317 -21.07 -10.57 0.25
CA THR A 317 -20.44 -11.64 1.03
C THR A 317 -21.42 -12.46 1.87
N GLY A 318 -22.60 -11.92 2.17
CA GLY A 318 -23.54 -12.47 3.14
C GLY A 318 -23.04 -12.42 4.59
N VAL A 319 -22.02 -11.61 4.89
CA VAL A 319 -21.42 -11.48 6.23
C VAL A 319 -21.60 -10.06 6.75
N GLU A 320 -22.17 -9.94 7.94
CA GLU A 320 -22.32 -8.69 8.68
C GLU A 320 -20.96 -8.19 9.21
N LEU A 321 -20.68 -6.89 9.03
CA LEU A 321 -19.50 -6.22 9.57
C LEU A 321 -19.78 -5.71 10.97
N ARG A 322 -18.93 -6.06 11.94
CA ARG A 322 -19.15 -5.75 13.37
C ARG A 322 -18.11 -4.77 13.91
N ASP A 323 -18.52 -3.92 14.85
CA ASP A 323 -17.63 -3.00 15.57
C ASP A 323 -16.78 -2.09 14.65
N LEU A 324 -17.30 -1.71 13.48
CA LEU A 324 -16.53 -1.00 12.45
C LEU A 324 -15.94 0.34 12.93
N ASP A 325 -16.53 1.00 13.94
CA ASP A 325 -15.98 2.21 14.55
C ASP A 325 -14.59 1.99 15.16
N PHE A 326 -14.37 0.83 15.79
CA PHE A 326 -13.06 0.44 16.30
C PHE A 326 -12.05 0.34 15.15
N TYR A 327 -12.41 -0.34 14.06
CA TYR A 327 -11.50 -0.57 12.92
C TYR A 327 -11.22 0.71 12.13
N LEU A 328 -12.18 1.63 12.05
CA LEU A 328 -11.99 2.97 11.47
C LEU A 328 -11.02 3.81 12.31
N GLY A 329 -11.18 3.81 13.64
CA GLY A 329 -10.23 4.45 14.55
C GLY A 329 -8.84 3.79 14.49
N TYR A 330 -8.81 2.47 14.40
CA TYR A 330 -7.57 1.72 14.24
C TYR A 330 -6.85 2.05 12.93
N ALA A 331 -7.57 2.15 11.81
CA ALA A 331 -7.02 2.59 10.54
C ALA A 331 -6.39 3.99 10.64
N ALA A 332 -7.05 4.93 11.33
CA ALA A 332 -6.52 6.27 11.57
C ALA A 332 -5.21 6.25 12.39
N ILE A 333 -5.13 5.41 13.41
CA ILE A 333 -3.91 5.26 14.24
C ILE A 333 -2.78 4.64 13.43
N ARG A 334 -3.05 3.52 12.75
CA ARG A 334 -2.10 2.82 11.87
C ARG A 334 -1.52 3.73 10.80
N HIS A 335 -2.39 4.44 10.06
CA HIS A 335 -1.96 5.41 9.07
C HIS A 335 -1.12 6.53 9.70
N GLY A 336 -1.45 6.95 10.92
CA GLY A 336 -0.67 7.95 11.65
C GLY A 336 0.76 7.50 11.95
N ILE A 337 0.96 6.22 12.28
CA ILE A 337 2.31 5.64 12.47
C ILE A 337 3.10 5.71 11.16
N ILE A 338 2.49 5.29 10.03
CA ILE A 338 3.13 5.35 8.70
C ILE A 338 3.48 6.80 8.34
N MET A 339 2.54 7.74 8.48
CA MET A 339 2.78 9.16 8.19
C MET A 339 3.91 9.74 9.05
N SER A 340 4.00 9.30 10.31
CA SER A 340 5.10 9.74 11.18
C SER A 340 6.47 9.27 10.68
N ARG A 341 6.56 8.07 10.10
CA ARG A 341 7.80 7.59 9.46
C ARG A 341 8.10 8.34 8.18
N ILE A 342 7.09 8.61 7.35
CA ILE A 342 7.25 9.39 6.12
C ILE A 342 7.69 10.82 6.43
N LYS A 343 7.14 11.45 7.48
CA LYS A 343 7.56 12.78 7.93
C LYS A 343 9.01 12.78 8.42
N ARG A 344 9.41 11.82 9.27
CA ARG A 344 10.83 11.65 9.68
C ARG A 344 11.76 11.54 8.49
N ARG A 345 11.37 10.75 7.49
CA ARG A 345 12.12 10.58 6.24
C ARG A 345 12.23 11.90 5.46
N SER A 346 11.13 12.63 5.31
CA SER A 346 11.11 13.95 4.65
C SER A 346 12.01 14.96 5.36
N ILE A 347 12.02 14.97 6.70
CA ILE A 347 12.92 15.81 7.50
C ILE A 347 14.37 15.41 7.31
N HIS A 348 14.68 14.11 7.35
CA HIS A 348 16.04 13.61 7.16
C HIS A 348 16.64 14.04 5.83
N PHE A 349 15.86 14.01 4.75
CA PHE A 349 16.30 14.43 3.42
C PHE A 349 16.18 15.95 3.17
N GLY A 350 15.70 16.73 4.14
CA GLY A 350 15.59 18.18 4.03
C GLY A 350 14.41 18.69 3.20
N ASP A 351 13.45 17.82 2.87
CA ASP A 351 12.24 18.16 2.10
C ASP A 351 11.19 18.89 2.96
N SER A 352 11.27 18.76 4.29
CA SER A 352 10.39 19.44 5.23
C SER A 352 11.13 19.80 6.52
N PRO A 353 10.82 20.93 7.16
CA PRO A 353 11.30 21.20 8.51
C PRO A 353 10.63 20.27 9.53
N ALA A 354 11.31 20.01 10.64
CA ALA A 354 10.67 19.38 11.79
C ALA A 354 9.62 20.34 12.39
N PRO A 355 8.38 19.89 12.66
CA PRO A 355 7.39 20.72 13.34
C PRO A 355 7.74 20.89 14.83
N ASP A 356 7.21 21.96 15.44
CA ASP A 356 7.37 22.22 16.87
C ASP A 356 6.51 21.27 17.72
N ASP A 357 5.30 20.94 17.24
CA ASP A 357 4.40 19.97 17.88
C ASP A 357 4.66 18.56 17.31
N PRO A 358 5.04 17.56 18.15
CA PRO A 358 5.24 16.20 17.69
C PRO A 358 4.00 15.56 17.04
N ASP A 359 2.79 15.99 17.41
CA ASP A 359 1.55 15.46 16.82
C ASP A 359 1.44 15.81 15.33
N GLU A 360 2.10 16.88 14.84
CA GLU A 360 2.12 17.26 13.43
C GLU A 360 2.95 16.32 12.54
N TYR A 361 3.62 15.32 13.12
CA TYR A 361 4.16 14.19 12.35
C TYR A 361 3.04 13.33 11.75
N VAL A 362 1.85 13.37 12.33
CA VAL A 362 0.64 12.72 11.81
C VAL A 362 -0.10 13.71 10.93
N LEU A 363 -0.19 13.39 9.63
CA LEU A 363 -0.83 14.26 8.63
C LEU A 363 -2.26 14.67 9.03
N HIS A 364 -3.05 13.70 9.52
CA HIS A 364 -4.44 13.87 9.93
C HIS A 364 -4.61 14.03 11.46
N HIS A 365 -3.62 14.61 12.16
CA HIS A 365 -3.62 14.72 13.63
C HIS A 365 -4.89 15.38 14.21
N ARG A 366 -5.47 16.38 13.53
CA ARG A 366 -6.73 17.03 13.98
C ARG A 366 -7.91 16.07 13.97
N MET A 367 -8.02 15.26 12.91
CA MET A 367 -9.05 14.24 12.78
C MET A 367 -8.87 13.15 13.84
N LEU A 368 -7.64 12.65 13.99
CA LEU A 368 -7.32 11.63 14.99
C LEU A 368 -7.57 12.12 16.42
N ARG A 369 -7.25 13.38 16.74
CA ARG A 369 -7.53 13.98 18.05
C ARG A 369 -9.02 13.97 18.37
N ARG A 370 -9.85 14.49 17.45
CA ARG A 370 -11.32 14.48 17.60
C ARG A 370 -11.86 13.07 17.72
N LEU A 371 -11.29 12.11 16.97
CA LEU A 371 -11.72 10.71 17.02
C LEU A 371 -11.53 10.12 18.42
N ILE A 372 -10.32 10.21 18.98
CA ILE A 372 -10.04 9.61 20.28
C ILE A 372 -10.71 10.35 21.45
N GLU A 373 -11.13 11.60 21.22
CA GLU A 373 -11.92 12.41 22.17
C GLU A 373 -13.44 12.20 21.99
N ASN A 374 -13.86 11.30 21.09
CA ASN A 374 -15.26 11.01 20.74
C ASN A 374 -16.04 12.23 20.19
N GLU A 375 -15.34 13.14 19.52
CA GLU A 375 -15.86 14.36 18.88
C GLU A 375 -15.88 14.28 17.35
N TYR A 376 -15.56 13.11 16.78
CA TYR A 376 -15.55 12.87 15.34
C TYR A 376 -16.77 12.08 14.89
N SER A 377 -17.39 12.51 13.79
CA SER A 377 -18.45 11.76 13.12
C SER A 377 -17.92 11.20 11.81
N TRP A 378 -18.10 9.89 11.61
CA TRP A 378 -17.79 9.21 10.35
C TRP A 378 -18.83 9.49 9.27
N GLU A 379 -20.05 9.86 9.67
CA GLU A 379 -21.12 10.23 8.77
C GLU A 379 -20.96 11.69 8.33
N THR A 380 -21.13 11.94 7.03
CA THR A 380 -21.20 13.29 6.47
C THR A 380 -22.49 13.96 6.93
N MET A 381 -22.41 15.18 7.47
CA MET A 381 -23.58 15.97 7.85
C MET A 381 -24.33 16.51 6.64
#